data_AF-A0A0L0LIU6-F1
#
_entry.id   AF-A0A0L0LIU6-F1
#
_cell.length_a   1.000
_cell.length_b   1.000
_cell.length_c   1.000
_cell.angle_alpha   90.00
_cell.angle_beta   90.00
_cell.angle_gamma   90.00
#
_symmetry.space_group_name_H-M   'P 1'
#
loop_
_entity.id
_entity.type
_entity.pdbx_description
1 polymer ?
#
loop_
_entity_poly.entity_id
_entity_poly.type
_entity_poly.pdbx_seq_one_letter_code
_entity_poly.pdbx_strand_id
1 'polypeptide(L)'
;MTIEWNKVTWYSKLLAVVLFILTFWVAFCLGFQYNKITDGNNDNQNWGDNMLQPKSGDLDVKIGESKRLGNIKVTLDAVLSDNRCPADVQCIWAGNITTKVSLSYNNLIIQKELASDAEPLNFSGFNFSIKSVTPASDSRWQINPEDYVVTFHIEKA
;
A
#
# COMPACT_ATOMS: atom_id res chain seq x y z
N MET A 1 -19.83 -82.18 -21.43
CA MET A 1 -19.47 -80.75 -21.57
C MET A 1 -20.19 -79.98 -20.48
N THR A 2 -19.49 -79.61 -19.42
CA THR A 2 -20.04 -78.80 -18.34
C THR A 2 -19.38 -77.43 -18.41
N ILE A 3 -20.18 -76.44 -18.80
CA ILE A 3 -19.78 -75.04 -18.88
C ILE A 3 -19.63 -74.52 -17.45
N GLU A 4 -18.40 -74.15 -17.09
CA GLU A 4 -18.04 -73.59 -15.79
C GLU A 4 -18.58 -72.16 -15.70
N TRP A 5 -19.51 -71.92 -14.78
CA TRP A 5 -20.13 -70.62 -14.59
C TRP A 5 -19.15 -69.66 -13.90
N ASN A 6 -18.80 -68.62 -14.64
CA ASN A 6 -17.92 -67.52 -14.29
C ASN A 6 -18.31 -66.85 -12.94
N LYS A 7 -17.45 -66.95 -11.91
CA LYS A 7 -17.58 -66.26 -10.60
C LYS A 7 -17.31 -64.73 -10.69
N VAL A 8 -17.82 -64.06 -11.72
CA VAL A 8 -17.63 -62.60 -11.94
C VAL A 8 -18.94 -61.86 -11.74
N THR A 9 -19.56 -61.98 -10.57
CA THR A 9 -20.90 -61.38 -10.35
C THR A 9 -20.95 -60.30 -9.28
N TRP A 10 -19.99 -60.24 -8.33
CA TRP A 10 -20.04 -59.24 -7.25
C TRP A 10 -18.80 -58.35 -7.15
N TYR A 11 -17.60 -58.91 -7.36
CA TYR A 11 -16.35 -58.12 -7.31
C TYR A 11 -16.31 -57.00 -8.37
N SER A 12 -16.81 -57.26 -9.58
CA SER A 12 -16.87 -56.26 -10.65
C SER A 12 -17.80 -55.08 -10.29
N LYS A 13 -18.95 -55.39 -9.66
CA LYS A 13 -19.89 -54.36 -9.20
C LYS A 13 -19.31 -53.55 -8.03
N LEU A 14 -18.62 -54.21 -7.10
CA LEU A 14 -18.01 -53.55 -5.95
C LEU A 14 -16.84 -52.65 -6.38
N LEU A 15 -16.00 -53.12 -7.31
CA LEU A 15 -14.91 -52.33 -7.88
C LEU A 15 -15.43 -51.05 -8.56
N ALA A 16 -16.52 -51.16 -9.34
CA ALA A 16 -17.13 -50.01 -10.01
C ALA A 16 -17.64 -48.96 -9.01
N VAL A 17 -18.25 -49.38 -7.90
CA VAL A 17 -18.74 -48.47 -6.86
C VAL A 17 -17.58 -47.77 -6.14
N VAL A 18 -16.51 -48.50 -5.80
CA VAL A 18 -15.33 -47.92 -5.16
C VAL A 18 -14.65 -46.88 -6.05
N LEU A 19 -14.50 -47.18 -7.35
CA LEU A 19 -13.93 -46.23 -8.30
C LEU A 19 -14.79 -44.97 -8.44
N PHE A 20 -16.12 -45.10 -8.44
CA PHE A 20 -17.03 -43.96 -8.54
C PHE A 20 -16.99 -43.06 -7.29
N ILE A 21 -16.88 -43.65 -6.10
CA ILE A 21 -16.75 -42.89 -4.85
C ILE A 21 -15.41 -42.15 -4.82
N LEU A 22 -14.32 -42.79 -5.25
CA LEU A 22 -13.00 -42.16 -5.31
C LEU A 22 -12.96 -40.99 -6.30
N THR A 23 -13.52 -41.15 -7.51
CA THR A 23 -13.55 -40.06 -8.50
C THR A 23 -14.44 -38.90 -8.04
N PHE A 24 -15.56 -39.20 -7.37
CA PHE A 24 -16.43 -38.18 -6.80
C PHE A 24 -15.75 -37.42 -5.66
N TRP A 25 -15.01 -38.10 -4.79
CA TRP A 25 -14.23 -37.46 -3.72
C TRP A 25 -13.11 -36.57 -4.29
N VAL A 26 -12.38 -37.04 -5.30
CA VAL A 26 -11.35 -36.25 -5.97
C VAL A 26 -11.96 -35.01 -6.63
N ALA A 27 -13.08 -35.16 -7.35
CA ALA A 27 -13.77 -34.04 -7.98
C ALA A 27 -14.31 -33.03 -6.94
N PHE A 28 -14.84 -33.49 -5.81
CA PHE A 28 -15.34 -32.63 -4.74
C PHE A 28 -14.21 -31.88 -4.01
N CYS A 29 -13.08 -32.54 -3.75
CA CYS A 29 -11.87 -31.88 -3.23
C CYS A 29 -11.34 -30.80 -4.18
N LEU A 30 -11.42 -31.02 -5.50
CA LEU A 30 -11.01 -30.03 -6.49
C LEU A 30 -12.04 -28.89 -6.64
N GLY A 31 -13.34 -29.18 -6.54
CA GLY A 31 -14.41 -28.18 -6.68
C GLY A 31 -14.48 -27.17 -5.54
N PHE A 32 -14.14 -27.57 -4.31
CA PHE A 32 -14.24 -26.69 -3.13
C PHE A 32 -13.15 -25.60 -3.04
N GLN A 33 -12.12 -25.64 -3.87
CA GLN A 33 -11.05 -24.62 -3.92
C GLN A 33 -11.21 -23.60 -5.04
N TYR A 34 -12.26 -23.67 -5.86
CA TYR A 34 -12.45 -22.76 -7.00
C TYR A 34 -13.33 -21.53 -6.74
N ASN A 35 -13.80 -21.31 -5.51
CA ASN A 35 -14.61 -20.14 -5.19
C ASN A 35 -13.99 -19.27 -4.08
N LYS A 36 -12.77 -18.81 -4.33
CA LYS A 36 -12.13 -17.74 -3.54
C LYS A 36 -11.23 -16.83 -4.39
N ILE A 37 -11.63 -16.57 -5.64
CA ILE A 37 -10.91 -15.67 -6.57
C ILE A 37 -11.84 -14.66 -7.25
N THR A 38 -13.11 -14.56 -6.87
CA THR A 38 -14.02 -13.54 -7.45
C THR A 38 -14.69 -12.68 -6.39
N ASP A 39 -13.94 -12.25 -5.38
CA ASP A 39 -14.32 -11.14 -4.53
C ASP A 39 -13.17 -10.14 -4.47
N GLY A 40 -13.35 -9.02 -5.18
CA GLY A 40 -12.49 -7.84 -5.13
C GLY A 40 -11.54 -7.70 -6.31
N ASN A 41 -11.99 -7.13 -7.43
CA ASN A 41 -11.75 -5.71 -7.72
C ASN A 41 -12.34 -5.32 -9.08
N ASN A 42 -13.11 -4.24 -9.11
CA ASN A 42 -13.46 -3.53 -10.33
C ASN A 42 -12.25 -2.69 -10.76
N ASP A 43 -11.20 -3.39 -11.23
CA ASP A 43 -10.05 -2.73 -11.83
C ASP A 43 -10.18 -2.87 -13.33
N ASN A 44 -10.54 -1.77 -13.99
CA ASN A 44 -10.36 -1.62 -15.42
C ASN A 44 -8.86 -1.71 -15.72
N GLN A 45 -8.41 -2.94 -15.86
CA GLN A 45 -7.02 -3.30 -15.97
C GLN A 45 -6.58 -3.10 -17.42
N ASN A 46 -6.27 -1.83 -17.73
CA ASN A 46 -5.63 -1.40 -18.97
C ASN A 46 -4.17 -1.89 -18.96
N TRP A 47 -3.97 -3.18 -19.26
CA TRP A 47 -2.66 -3.83 -19.31
C TRP A 47 -1.95 -3.53 -20.64
N GLY A 48 -1.33 -2.36 -20.66
CA GLY A 48 -0.43 -1.90 -21.72
C GLY A 48 0.44 -0.70 -21.34
N ASP A 49 0.02 0.12 -20.36
CA ASP A 49 0.52 1.51 -20.27
C ASP A 49 1.05 1.90 -18.88
N ASN A 50 1.85 1.07 -18.17
CA ASN A 50 2.31 1.52 -16.85
C ASN A 50 3.62 0.94 -16.30
N MET A 51 4.71 1.04 -17.07
CA MET A 51 6.06 0.84 -16.51
C MET A 51 6.96 2.08 -16.62
N LEU A 52 6.42 3.22 -17.05
CA LEU A 52 7.14 4.49 -17.17
C LEU A 52 6.38 5.70 -16.59
N GLN A 53 5.24 5.50 -15.92
CA GLN A 53 4.55 6.65 -15.36
C GLN A 53 5.20 7.08 -14.03
N PRO A 54 5.48 8.38 -13.85
CA PRO A 54 5.84 8.93 -12.56
C PRO A 54 4.75 8.58 -11.55
N LYS A 55 5.07 7.72 -10.58
CA LYS A 55 4.10 7.29 -9.56
C LYS A 55 3.82 8.48 -8.64
N SER A 56 2.64 9.08 -8.77
CA SER A 56 2.10 10.06 -7.82
C SER A 56 1.40 9.36 -6.66
N GLY A 57 1.29 10.03 -5.53
CA GLY A 57 0.64 9.50 -4.33
C GLY A 57 1.12 10.14 -3.04
N ASP A 58 0.61 9.59 -1.94
CA ASP A 58 0.94 10.02 -0.59
C ASP A 58 2.00 9.12 0.04
N LEU A 59 2.87 9.70 0.86
CA LEU A 59 3.92 8.98 1.55
C LEU A 59 4.08 9.47 2.98
N ASP A 60 3.76 8.60 3.93
CA ASP A 60 3.96 8.86 5.37
C ASP A 60 5.42 8.58 5.74
N VAL A 61 6.15 9.56 6.24
CA VAL A 61 7.59 9.42 6.58
C VAL A 61 7.84 9.90 8.00
N LYS A 62 8.52 9.07 8.81
CA LYS A 62 8.98 9.44 10.15
C LYS A 62 10.27 10.28 10.11
N ILE A 63 10.53 11.04 11.17
CA ILE A 63 11.83 11.74 11.29
C ILE A 63 12.97 10.72 11.27
N GLY A 64 13.98 10.99 10.45
CA GLY A 64 15.12 10.11 10.19
C GLY A 64 14.82 8.93 9.26
N GLU A 65 13.56 8.71 8.86
CA GLU A 65 13.18 7.65 7.94
C GLU A 65 13.31 8.12 6.49
N SER A 66 13.65 7.18 5.61
CA SER A 66 13.53 7.38 4.17
C SER A 66 12.53 6.41 3.57
N LYS A 67 11.61 6.92 2.75
CA LYS A 67 10.73 6.08 1.94
C LYS A 67 10.85 6.40 0.45
N ARG A 68 10.40 5.47 -0.39
CA ARG A 68 10.47 5.58 -1.84
C ARG A 68 9.09 5.48 -2.48
N LEU A 69 8.85 6.34 -3.46
CA LEU A 69 7.70 6.29 -4.35
C LEU A 69 8.20 6.29 -5.80
N GLY A 70 8.17 5.12 -6.44
CA GLY A 70 8.80 4.93 -7.75
C GLY A 70 10.31 5.20 -7.68
N ASN A 71 10.78 6.16 -8.49
CA ASN A 71 12.20 6.54 -8.58
C ASN A 71 12.59 7.68 -7.63
N ILE A 72 11.65 8.17 -6.82
CA ILE A 72 11.88 9.24 -5.86
C ILE A 72 12.07 8.64 -4.49
N LYS A 73 13.13 9.06 -3.78
CA LYS A 73 13.34 8.80 -2.36
C LYS A 73 13.13 10.11 -1.60
N VAL A 74 12.25 10.07 -0.60
CA VAL A 74 11.97 11.17 0.32
C VAL A 74 12.49 10.79 1.69
N THR A 75 13.26 11.69 2.30
CA THR A 75 13.78 11.53 3.67
C THR A 75 13.35 12.74 4.48
N LEU A 76 12.72 12.49 5.63
CA LEU A 76 12.40 13.56 6.58
C LEU A 76 13.57 13.69 7.54
N ASP A 77 14.36 14.75 7.40
CA ASP A 77 15.57 14.93 8.21
C ASP A 77 15.24 15.48 9.60
N ALA A 78 14.36 16.49 9.66
CA ALA A 78 13.95 17.13 10.91
C ALA A 78 12.67 17.96 10.73
N VAL A 79 12.00 18.27 11.84
CA VAL A 79 11.02 19.35 11.93
C VAL A 79 11.73 20.57 12.50
N LEU A 80 11.75 21.68 11.75
CA LEU A 80 12.46 22.90 12.14
C LEU A 80 11.59 23.81 13.02
N SER A 81 10.29 23.89 12.70
CA SER A 81 9.32 24.67 13.46
C SER A 81 7.95 24.04 13.32
N ASP A 82 7.23 23.92 14.43
CA ASP A 82 5.85 23.44 14.47
C ASP A 82 4.96 24.44 15.20
N ASN A 83 4.29 25.28 14.42
CA ASN A 83 3.33 26.27 14.89
C ASN A 83 1.91 25.89 14.51
N ARG A 84 1.63 24.58 14.32
CA ARG A 84 0.29 24.09 13.98
C ARG A 84 -0.69 24.51 15.07
N CYS A 85 -1.87 24.97 14.65
CA CYS A 85 -2.94 25.31 15.58
C CYS A 85 -3.30 24.08 16.41
N PRO A 86 -3.20 24.13 17.76
CA PRO A 86 -3.57 23.00 18.60
C PRO A 86 -5.04 22.64 18.46
N ALA A 87 -5.36 21.35 18.54
CA ALA A 87 -6.72 20.86 18.38
C ALA A 87 -7.68 21.35 19.49
N ASP A 88 -7.14 21.77 20.62
CA ASP A 88 -7.86 22.24 21.81
C ASP A 88 -7.98 23.77 21.91
N VAL A 89 -7.54 24.51 20.89
CA VAL A 89 -7.52 25.99 20.88
C VAL A 89 -8.13 26.55 19.60
N GLN A 90 -8.81 27.70 19.70
CA GLN A 90 -9.28 28.44 18.52
C GLN A 90 -8.22 29.46 18.09
N CYS A 91 -7.54 29.19 16.96
CA CYS A 91 -6.54 30.11 16.43
C CYS A 91 -7.15 31.23 15.57
N ILE A 92 -6.56 32.42 15.67
CA ILE A 92 -6.91 33.58 14.82
C ILE A 92 -6.24 33.45 13.43
N TRP A 93 -5.07 32.83 13.37
CA TRP A 93 -4.32 32.58 12.14
C TRP A 93 -4.14 31.07 11.91
N ALA A 94 -4.05 30.67 10.64
CA ALA A 94 -3.71 29.31 10.29
C ALA A 94 -2.25 29.04 10.68
N GLY A 95 -2.04 28.11 11.61
CA GLY A 95 -0.70 27.66 11.99
C GLY A 95 -0.01 26.90 10.85
N ASN A 96 1.31 26.81 10.90
CA ASN A 96 2.10 26.08 9.90
C ASN A 96 3.20 25.23 10.53
N ILE A 97 3.77 24.33 9.72
CA ILE A 97 4.91 23.51 10.09
C ILE A 97 5.96 23.56 8.99
N THR A 98 7.22 23.74 9.39
CA THR A 98 8.38 23.74 8.51
C THR A 98 9.24 22.53 8.79
N THR A 99 9.53 21.76 7.76
CA THR A 99 10.31 20.52 7.82
C THR A 99 11.55 20.63 6.95
N LYS A 100 12.63 19.96 7.36
CA LYS A 100 13.82 19.77 6.55
C LYS A 100 13.73 18.41 5.87
N VAL A 101 13.75 18.41 4.55
CA VAL A 101 13.59 17.20 3.73
C VAL A 101 14.73 17.03 2.76
N SER A 102 15.18 15.78 2.60
CA SER A 102 16.13 15.39 1.57
C SER A 102 15.42 14.56 0.50
N LEU A 103 15.40 15.09 -0.72
CA LEU A 103 14.78 14.46 -1.90
C LEU A 103 15.87 13.90 -2.80
N SER A 104 15.65 12.69 -3.31
CA SER A 104 16.59 12.00 -4.18
C SER A 104 15.90 11.41 -5.40
N TYR A 105 16.40 11.72 -6.61
CA TYR A 105 15.90 11.22 -7.88
C TYR A 105 17.04 10.96 -8.85
N ASN A 106 17.16 9.74 -9.40
CA ASN A 106 18.17 9.35 -10.40
C ASN A 106 19.59 9.91 -10.10
N ASN A 107 20.07 9.72 -8.86
CA ASN A 107 21.38 10.17 -8.33
C ASN A 107 21.51 11.67 -8.00
N LEU A 108 20.49 12.49 -8.28
CA LEU A 108 20.42 13.86 -7.76
C LEU A 108 19.86 13.81 -6.34
N ILE A 109 20.54 14.47 -5.40
CA ILE A 109 20.07 14.63 -4.02
C ILE A 109 20.03 16.12 -3.72
N ILE A 110 18.89 16.60 -3.26
CA ILE A 110 18.72 17.97 -2.77
C ILE A 110 18.20 17.94 -1.35
N GLN A 111 18.61 18.93 -0.56
CA GLN A 111 18.05 19.18 0.76
C GLN A 111 17.35 20.54 0.73
N LYS A 112 16.09 20.57 1.19
CA LYS A 112 15.25 21.78 1.19
C LYS A 112 14.39 21.84 2.44
N GLU A 113 13.95 23.05 2.74
CA GLU A 113 12.93 23.30 3.75
C GLU A 113 11.58 23.33 3.06
N LEU A 114 10.61 22.59 3.59
CA LEU A 114 9.25 22.53 3.08
C LEU A 114 8.30 22.94 4.20
N ALA A 115 7.54 24.00 3.95
CA ALA A 115 6.51 24.49 4.85
C ALA A 115 5.13 24.03 4.36
N SER A 116 4.22 23.72 5.29
CA SER A 116 2.87 23.22 4.96
C SER A 116 1.97 24.24 4.26
N ASP A 117 2.28 25.53 4.44
CA ASP A 117 1.54 26.68 3.90
C ASP A 117 2.24 27.33 2.71
N ALA A 118 3.40 26.82 2.31
CA ALA A 118 4.12 27.30 1.14
C ALA A 118 3.66 26.63 -0.17
N GLU A 119 4.07 27.20 -1.29
CA GLU A 119 3.84 26.59 -2.60
C GLU A 119 4.53 25.21 -2.71
N PRO A 120 3.95 24.27 -3.49
CA PRO A 120 4.58 22.97 -3.71
C PRO A 120 5.99 23.10 -4.25
N LEU A 121 6.93 22.37 -3.65
CA LEU A 121 8.32 22.35 -4.10
C LEU A 121 8.43 21.55 -5.40
N ASN A 122 8.89 22.18 -6.47
CA ASN A 122 9.16 21.49 -7.72
C ASN A 122 10.57 20.86 -7.71
N PHE A 123 10.64 19.55 -7.93
CA PHE A 123 11.90 18.83 -8.07
C PHE A 123 11.79 17.70 -9.10
N SER A 124 12.67 17.70 -10.11
CA SER A 124 12.75 16.67 -11.16
C SER A 124 11.41 16.37 -11.88
N GLY A 125 10.56 17.39 -12.04
CA GLY A 125 9.25 17.25 -12.70
C GLY A 125 8.12 16.76 -11.78
N PHE A 126 8.33 16.84 -10.47
CA PHE A 126 7.33 16.51 -9.46
C PHE A 126 7.10 17.69 -8.52
N ASN A 127 5.87 17.85 -8.07
CA ASN A 127 5.51 18.77 -7.00
C ASN A 127 5.40 18.01 -5.68
N PHE A 128 6.08 18.52 -4.66
CA PHE A 128 6.08 17.99 -3.31
C PHE A 128 5.37 18.97 -2.38
N SER A 129 4.37 18.50 -1.66
CA SER A 129 3.68 19.27 -0.62
C SER A 129 3.44 18.43 0.63
N ILE A 130 3.18 19.10 1.75
CA ILE A 130 2.81 18.45 3.00
C ILE A 130 1.29 18.36 3.04
N LYS A 131 0.76 17.13 3.08
CA LYS A 131 -0.68 16.89 3.17
C LYS A 131 -1.18 16.90 4.61
N SER A 132 -0.43 16.24 5.49
CA SER A 132 -0.80 16.11 6.90
C SER A 132 0.41 15.81 7.76
N VAL A 133 0.32 16.11 9.06
CA VAL A 133 1.33 15.76 10.05
C VAL A 133 0.65 15.17 11.26
N THR A 134 1.16 14.04 11.73
CA THR A 134 0.70 13.36 12.95
C THR A 134 1.86 13.24 13.96
N PRO A 135 1.58 13.28 15.27
CA PRO A 135 0.28 13.50 15.90
C PRO A 135 -0.22 14.95 15.73
N ALA A 136 -1.51 15.17 16.01
CA ALA A 136 -2.07 16.52 16.07
C ALA A 136 -1.41 17.32 17.22
N SER A 137 -1.27 18.63 17.02
CA SER A 137 -0.76 19.54 18.06
C SER A 137 -1.77 19.63 19.22
N ASP A 138 -1.30 19.56 20.47
CA ASP A 138 -2.10 19.74 21.69
C ASP A 138 -1.38 20.76 22.58
N SER A 139 -2.11 21.74 23.12
CA SER A 139 -1.51 22.85 23.89
C SER A 139 -0.87 22.41 25.20
N ARG A 140 -1.22 21.23 25.72
CA ARG A 140 -0.80 20.73 27.04
C ARG A 140 0.43 19.84 26.97
N TRP A 141 0.80 19.36 25.80
CA TRP A 141 1.86 18.36 25.64
C TRP A 141 2.84 18.73 24.54
N GLN A 142 4.12 18.57 24.83
CA GLN A 142 5.16 18.67 23.81
C GLN A 142 5.30 17.32 23.10
N ILE A 143 5.19 17.33 21.77
CA ILE A 143 5.36 16.15 20.93
C ILE A 143 6.85 15.77 20.91
N ASN A 144 7.16 14.49 21.15
CA ASN A 144 8.53 13.99 21.00
C ASN A 144 8.92 14.00 19.51
N PRO A 145 10.09 14.53 19.12
CA PRO A 145 10.56 14.50 17.74
C PRO A 145 10.42 13.14 17.04
N GLU A 146 10.63 12.03 17.75
CA GLU A 146 10.56 10.67 17.17
C GLU A 146 9.14 10.23 16.79
N ASP A 147 8.10 10.86 17.34
CA ASP A 147 6.71 10.52 17.09
C ASP A 147 6.14 11.21 15.84
N TYR A 148 6.88 12.17 15.27
CA TYR A 148 6.44 12.89 14.09
C TYR A 148 6.40 11.99 12.85
N VAL A 149 5.24 11.96 12.20
CA VAL A 149 5.01 11.37 10.88
C VAL A 149 4.43 12.45 9.98
N VAL A 150 5.13 12.72 8.88
CA VAL A 150 4.70 13.69 7.87
C VAL A 150 4.24 12.95 6.62
N THR A 151 3.02 13.22 6.18
CA THR A 151 2.48 12.72 4.92
C THR A 151 2.83 13.70 3.82
N PHE A 152 3.72 13.31 2.92
CA PHE A 152 4.04 14.06 1.71
C PHE A 152 3.11 13.67 0.58
N HIS A 153 2.51 14.66 -0.08
CA HIS A 153 1.82 14.46 -1.35
C HIS A 153 2.79 14.72 -2.49
N ILE A 154 2.87 13.78 -3.41
CA ILE A 154 3.77 13.82 -4.56
C ILE A 154 2.93 13.69 -5.81
N GLU A 155 2.95 14.71 -6.64
CA GLU A 155 2.26 14.71 -7.94
C GLU A 155 3.22 15.07 -9.06
N LYS A 156 2.85 14.72 -10.30
CA LYS A 156 3.60 15.11 -11.48
C LYS A 156 3.31 16.59 -11.76
N ALA A 157 4.35 17.37 -11.99
CA ALA A 157 4.23 18.79 -12.37
C ALA A 157 3.76 18.96 -13.82
#